data_AF-A0A316F5B4-F1
#
_entry.id   AF-A0A316F5B4-F1
#
_cell.length_a   1.000
_cell.length_b   1.000
_cell.length_c   1.000
_cell.angle_alpha   90.00
_cell.angle_beta   90.00
_cell.angle_gamma   90.00
#
_symmetry.space_group_name_H-M   'P 1'
#
loop_
_entity.id
_entity.type
_entity.pdbx_description
1 polymer ?
#
loop_
_entity_poly.entity_id
_entity_poly.type
_entity_poly.pdbx_seq_one_letter_code
_entity_poly.pdbx_strand_id
1 'polypeptide(L)'
;MNTVEIPIPDPEDEPDLRSYINQFITDEIGSLYGELVPALDLDVGDERATIDDIEVDDVEVHGDKIIVYYTIQYSAHYGCSDIDYAEDDQRKITGVRDGENWVFDWYVSPERLAPNEEL
;
A
#
# COMPACT_ATOMS: atom_id res chain seq x y z
N MET A 1 17.75 -6.25 4.07
CA MET A 1 16.30 -6.08 3.85
C MET A 1 16.18 -4.87 2.95
N ASN A 2 15.33 -4.93 1.92
CA ASN A 2 15.12 -3.77 1.05
C ASN A 2 14.12 -2.84 1.74
N THR A 3 14.40 -1.54 1.71
CA THR A 3 13.59 -0.52 2.33
C THR A 3 13.28 0.59 1.32
N VAL A 4 12.24 1.35 1.61
CA VAL A 4 11.91 2.61 0.96
C VAL A 4 12.07 3.72 2.01
N GLU A 5 12.66 4.84 1.62
CA GLU A 5 12.84 6.00 2.49
C GLU A 5 12.01 7.16 1.94
N ILE A 6 11.13 7.70 2.77
CA ILE A 6 10.27 8.84 2.44
C ILE A 6 10.67 10.00 3.34
N PRO A 7 10.99 11.20 2.82
CA PRO A 7 11.33 12.33 3.67
C PRO A 7 10.21 12.68 4.64
N ILE A 8 10.57 13.15 5.83
CA ILE A 8 9.61 13.68 6.80
C ILE A 8 9.28 15.10 6.34
N PRO A 9 7.99 15.45 6.16
CA PRO A 9 7.63 16.77 5.68
C PRO A 9 7.94 17.82 6.74
N ASP A 10 8.26 19.04 6.29
CA ASP A 10 8.54 20.16 7.18
C ASP A 10 7.28 20.52 7.99
N PRO A 11 7.33 20.56 9.33
CA PRO A 11 6.17 20.94 10.14
C PRO A 11 5.69 22.37 9.88
N GLU A 12 6.52 23.27 9.35
CA GLU A 12 6.13 24.64 9.02
C GLU A 12 5.20 24.73 7.79
N ASP A 13 5.20 23.70 6.94
CA ASP A 13 4.35 23.65 5.74
C ASP A 13 2.91 23.18 6.02
N GLU A 14 2.60 22.82 7.29
CA GLU A 14 1.31 22.24 7.72
C GLU A 14 0.78 21.17 6.72
N PRO A 15 1.59 20.15 6.40
CA PRO A 15 1.29 19.24 5.31
C PRO A 15 0.03 18.42 5.60
N ASP A 16 -0.81 18.24 4.57
CA ASP A 16 -1.78 17.17 4.56
C ASP A 16 -1.02 15.84 4.36
N LEU A 17 -0.82 15.09 5.45
CA LEU A 17 -0.02 13.87 5.42
C LEU A 17 -0.55 12.81 4.45
N ARG A 18 -1.87 12.76 4.24
CA ARG A 18 -2.49 11.83 3.27
C ARG A 18 -2.01 12.16 1.87
N SER A 19 -2.17 13.42 1.45
CA SER A 19 -1.73 13.90 0.13
C SER A 19 -0.22 13.77 -0.02
N TYR A 20 0.54 14.06 1.03
CA TYR A 20 2.00 13.93 1.02
C TYR A 20 2.44 12.48 0.81
N ILE A 21 1.85 11.52 1.51
CA ILE A 21 2.17 10.10 1.31
C ILE A 21 1.69 9.62 -0.07
N ASN A 22 0.52 10.08 -0.52
CA ASN A 22 -0.05 9.68 -1.81
C ASN A 22 0.86 9.99 -3.00
N GLN A 23 1.63 11.10 -2.93
CA GLN A 23 2.59 11.48 -3.97
C GLN A 23 3.74 10.45 -4.15
N PHE A 24 3.98 9.60 -3.14
CA PHE A 24 4.96 8.52 -3.21
C PHE A 24 4.35 7.17 -3.60
N ILE A 25 3.03 7.10 -3.75
CA ILE A 25 2.31 5.91 -4.24
C ILE A 25 2.04 6.05 -5.73
N THR A 26 1.59 7.22 -6.17
CA THR A 26 1.23 7.50 -7.58
C THR A 26 2.26 8.41 -8.25
N ASP A 27 2.51 8.20 -9.55
CA ASP A 27 3.26 9.14 -10.38
C ASP A 27 2.42 10.37 -10.82
N GLU A 28 3.00 11.28 -11.62
CA GLU A 28 2.32 12.50 -12.10
C GLU A 28 1.06 12.24 -12.94
N ILE A 29 0.89 11.02 -13.47
CA ILE A 29 -0.27 10.62 -14.28
C ILE A 29 -1.22 9.68 -13.50
N GLY A 30 -0.99 9.49 -12.20
CA GLY A 30 -1.82 8.66 -11.34
C GLY A 30 -1.54 7.15 -11.42
N SER A 31 -0.43 6.74 -12.04
CA SER A 31 -0.07 5.32 -12.12
C SER A 31 0.65 4.85 -10.86
N LEU A 32 0.41 3.60 -10.46
CA LEU A 32 0.98 2.95 -9.25
C LEU A 32 2.46 2.56 -9.43
N TYR A 33 3.31 3.53 -9.73
CA TYR A 33 4.77 3.36 -9.88
C TYR A 33 5.58 4.25 -8.92
N GLY A 34 4.95 4.76 -7.87
CA GLY A 34 5.62 5.56 -6.85
C GLY A 34 6.64 4.78 -6.03
N GLU A 35 7.52 5.50 -5.33
CA GLU A 35 8.62 4.94 -4.54
C GLU A 35 8.14 4.03 -3.39
N LEU A 36 6.95 4.28 -2.85
CA LEU A 36 6.36 3.54 -1.73
C LEU A 36 5.67 2.23 -2.16
N VAL A 37 5.42 2.05 -3.46
CA VAL A 37 4.72 0.88 -4.02
C VAL A 37 5.33 -0.47 -3.56
N PRO A 38 6.66 -0.67 -3.52
CA PRO A 38 7.25 -1.93 -3.05
C PRO A 38 6.98 -2.25 -1.57
N ALA A 39 6.58 -1.27 -0.75
CA ALA A 39 6.23 -1.46 0.65
C ALA A 39 4.75 -1.84 0.84
N LEU A 40 3.90 -1.69 -0.18
CA LEU A 40 2.48 -1.98 -0.11
C LEU A 40 2.22 -3.48 -0.32
N ASP A 41 1.33 -4.04 0.48
CA ASP A 41 0.72 -5.32 0.17
C ASP A 41 -0.31 -5.11 -0.92
N LEU A 42 -0.03 -5.58 -2.13
CA LEU A 42 -0.88 -5.46 -3.32
C LEU A 42 -1.46 -6.81 -3.78
N ASP A 43 -1.24 -7.89 -3.03
CA ASP A 43 -1.79 -9.21 -3.38
C ASP A 43 -3.26 -9.30 -2.97
N VAL A 44 -4.18 -9.21 -3.93
CA VAL A 44 -5.64 -9.31 -3.71
C VAL A 44 -6.17 -10.75 -3.82
N GLY A 45 -5.29 -11.75 -3.89
CA GLY A 45 -5.66 -13.17 -3.84
C GLY A 45 -6.31 -13.77 -5.10
N ASP A 46 -6.75 -12.93 -6.04
CA ASP A 46 -7.23 -13.33 -7.37
C ASP A 46 -6.16 -13.01 -8.44
N GLU A 47 -5.71 -14.03 -9.17
CA GLU A 47 -4.72 -13.90 -10.25
C GLU A 47 -5.23 -13.12 -11.48
N ARG A 48 -6.56 -12.95 -11.58
CA ARG A 48 -7.21 -12.21 -12.66
C ARG A 48 -7.65 -10.82 -12.25
N ALA A 49 -7.54 -10.49 -10.97
CA ALA A 49 -7.82 -9.15 -10.50
C ALA A 49 -6.77 -8.17 -11.01
N THR A 50 -7.24 -6.99 -11.41
CA THR A 50 -6.42 -5.84 -11.73
C THR A 50 -6.66 -4.80 -10.66
N ILE A 51 -5.59 -4.23 -10.11
CA ILE A 51 -5.70 -3.08 -9.20
C ILE A 51 -6.05 -1.86 -10.04
N ASP A 52 -7.17 -1.25 -9.71
CA ASP A 52 -7.70 -0.08 -10.38
C ASP A 52 -7.19 1.21 -9.72
N ASP A 53 -7.14 1.25 -8.39
CA ASP A 53 -6.69 2.41 -7.62
C ASP A 53 -6.18 2.04 -6.22
N ILE A 54 -5.42 2.95 -5.61
CA ILE A 54 -5.01 2.90 -4.21
C ILE A 54 -5.30 4.26 -3.58
N GLU A 55 -6.18 4.29 -2.58
CA GLU A 55 -6.49 5.51 -1.83
C GLU A 55 -5.82 5.48 -0.45
N VAL A 56 -5.10 6.55 -0.07
CA VAL A 56 -4.64 6.74 1.32
C VAL A 56 -5.79 7.22 2.18
N ASP A 57 -6.30 6.36 3.07
CA ASP A 57 -7.43 6.64 3.96
C ASP A 57 -7.03 7.56 5.11
N ASP A 58 -5.92 7.24 5.77
CA ASP A 58 -5.45 7.96 6.95
C ASP A 58 -3.95 7.75 7.18
N VAL A 59 -3.33 8.69 7.89
CA VAL A 59 -1.91 8.63 8.27
C VAL A 59 -1.77 9.03 9.74
N GLU A 60 -1.32 8.08 10.55
CA GLU A 60 -1.08 8.30 11.98
C GLU A 60 0.43 8.35 12.28
N VAL A 61 0.85 9.35 13.05
CA VAL A 61 2.25 9.46 13.54
C VAL A 61 2.27 9.35 15.06
N HIS A 62 3.03 8.39 15.57
CA HIS A 62 3.17 8.06 16.99
C HIS A 62 4.66 8.07 17.38
N GLY A 63 5.20 9.26 17.65
CA GLY A 63 6.63 9.43 17.96
C GLY A 63 7.50 9.04 16.77
N ASP A 64 8.29 7.99 16.90
CA ASP A 64 9.19 7.48 15.85
C ASP A 64 8.54 6.43 14.95
N LYS A 65 7.20 6.37 14.92
CA LYS A 65 6.43 5.43 14.11
C LYS A 65 5.41 6.16 13.26
N ILE A 66 5.28 5.75 12.00
CA ILE A 66 4.22 6.16 11.08
C ILE A 66 3.39 4.95 10.67
N ILE A 67 2.07 5.12 10.60
CA ILE A 67 1.13 4.10 10.12
C ILE A 67 0.33 4.74 9.00
N VAL A 68 0.35 4.12 7.82
CA VAL A 68 -0.43 4.56 6.65
C VAL A 68 -1.52 3.53 6.42
N TYR A 69 -2.77 3.95 6.49
CA TYR A 69 -3.93 3.15 6.12
C TYR A 69 -4.33 3.47 4.69
N TYR A 70 -4.61 2.44 3.91
CA TYR A 70 -4.96 2.59 2.50
C TYR A 70 -5.97 1.54 2.07
N THR A 71 -6.76 1.89 1.06
CA THR A 71 -7.74 1.01 0.42
C THR A 71 -7.27 0.68 -0.98
N ILE A 72 -7.27 -0.61 -1.33
CA ILE A 72 -7.03 -1.09 -2.70
C ILE A 72 -8.38 -1.30 -3.36
N GLN A 73 -8.57 -0.68 -4.52
CA GLN A 73 -9.71 -0.94 -5.38
C GLN A 73 -9.26 -1.88 -6.49
N TYR A 74 -9.96 -3.00 -6.69
CA TYR A 74 -9.61 -3.96 -7.73
C TYR A 74 -10.85 -4.55 -8.39
N SER A 75 -10.69 -4.94 -9.65
CA SER A 75 -11.72 -5.58 -10.44
C SER A 75 -11.20 -6.81 -11.17
N ALA A 76 -12.07 -7.80 -11.37
CA ALA A 76 -11.74 -9.01 -12.12
C ALA A 76 -12.82 -9.32 -13.16
N HIS A 77 -12.38 -9.60 -14.39
CA HIS A 77 -13.28 -9.93 -15.51
C HIS A 77 -13.20 -11.41 -15.88
N TYR A 78 -14.30 -12.15 -15.65
CA TYR A 78 -14.41 -13.56 -16.01
C TYR A 78 -15.27 -13.74 -17.26
N GLY A 79 -14.69 -13.46 -18.43
CA GLY A 79 -15.38 -13.44 -19.73
C GLY A 79 -16.06 -14.75 -20.20
N CYS A 80 -16.03 -15.84 -19.42
CA CYS A 80 -16.79 -17.07 -19.67
C CYS A 80 -18.02 -17.24 -18.76
N SER A 81 -18.14 -16.43 -17.70
CA SER A 81 -19.19 -16.56 -16.67
C SER A 81 -20.02 -15.29 -16.48
N ASP A 82 -19.73 -14.19 -17.19
CA ASP A 82 -20.34 -12.87 -16.98
C ASP A 82 -20.32 -12.45 -15.50
N ILE A 83 -19.25 -12.81 -14.78
CA ILE A 83 -19.02 -12.37 -13.41
C ILE A 83 -17.97 -11.27 -13.47
N ASP A 84 -18.44 -10.05 -13.29
CA ASP A 84 -17.65 -8.88 -13.00
C ASP A 84 -17.86 -8.55 -11.54
N TYR A 85 -16.78 -8.41 -10.80
CA TYR A 85 -16.86 -7.85 -9.46
C TYR A 85 -15.79 -6.78 -9.27
N ALA A 86 -16.14 -5.79 -8.47
CA ALA A 86 -15.26 -4.75 -7.98
C ALA A 86 -15.37 -4.79 -6.44
N GLU A 87 -14.23 -4.82 -5.78
CA GLU A 87 -14.14 -4.89 -4.32
C GLU A 87 -13.07 -3.91 -3.82
N ASP A 88 -13.21 -3.56 -2.55
CA ASP A 88 -12.29 -2.70 -1.82
C ASP A 88 -11.66 -3.51 -0.68
N ASP A 89 -10.33 -3.44 -0.53
CA ASP A 89 -9.62 -4.08 0.58
C ASP A 89 -8.80 -3.05 1.38
N GLN A 90 -9.04 -2.99 2.68
CA GLN A 90 -8.40 -2.04 3.59
C GLN A 90 -7.15 -2.63 4.22
N ARG A 91 -6.04 -1.93 4.07
CA ARG A 91 -4.72 -2.39 4.49
C ARG A 91 -3.96 -1.29 5.22
N LYS A 92 -2.80 -1.65 5.76
CA LYS A 92 -1.89 -0.70 6.36
C LYS A 92 -0.44 -1.12 6.21
N ILE A 93 0.43 -0.13 6.08
CA ILE A 93 1.87 -0.28 6.23
C ILE A 93 2.34 0.50 7.46
N THR A 94 3.50 0.10 7.97
CA THR A 94 4.13 0.75 9.12
C THR A 94 5.55 1.11 8.74
N GLY A 95 5.92 2.36 9.01
CA GLY A 95 7.29 2.83 8.90
C GLY A 95 7.85 3.24 10.26
N VAL A 96 9.17 3.36 10.33
CA VAL A 96 9.90 3.86 11.49
C VAL A 96 10.73 5.08 11.12
N ARG A 97 10.97 5.97 12.07
CA ARG A 97 11.81 7.14 11.87
C ARG A 97 13.29 6.74 11.83
N ASP A 98 14.00 7.18 10.80
CA ASP A 98 15.46 7.19 10.77
C ASP A 98 15.96 8.55 10.29
N GLY A 99 16.47 9.35 11.23
CA GLY A 99 16.87 10.73 10.97
C GLY A 99 15.72 11.59 10.45
N GLU A 100 15.86 12.04 9.20
CA GLU A 100 14.91 12.92 8.49
C GLU A 100 13.95 12.16 7.57
N ASN A 101 13.97 10.81 7.62
CA ASN A 101 13.16 9.95 6.77
C ASN A 101 12.26 9.02 7.59
N TRP A 102 11.10 8.70 7.03
CA TRP A 102 10.30 7.52 7.33
C TRP A 102 10.80 6.34 6.49
N VAL A 103 11.17 5.26 7.16
CA VAL A 103 11.68 4.05 6.53
C VAL A 103 10.63 2.95 6.58
N PHE A 104 10.30 2.39 5.41
CA PHE A 104 9.34 1.31 5.25
C PHE A 104 10.06 0.07 4.70
N ASP A 105 9.82 -1.09 5.30
CA ASP A 105 10.29 -2.35 4.73
C ASP A 105 9.48 -2.69 3.48
N TRP A 106 10.13 -3.30 2.49
CA TRP A 106 9.41 -3.89 1.37
C TRP A 106 8.43 -4.95 1.88
N TYR A 107 7.24 -4.95 1.29
CA TYR A 107 6.28 -5.98 1.58
C TYR A 107 6.81 -7.31 1.05
N VAL A 108 6.78 -8.32 1.93
CA VAL A 108 7.07 -9.71 1.57
C VAL A 108 5.84 -10.50 1.96
N SER A 109 5.11 -10.99 0.94
CA SER A 109 3.95 -11.85 1.16
C SER A 109 4.37 -13.04 2.04
N PRO A 110 3.67 -13.32 3.14
CA PRO A 110 3.98 -14.49 3.95
C PRO A 110 3.86 -15.74 3.08
N GLU A 111 4.79 -16.69 3.22
CA GLU A 111 4.69 -17.96 2.50
C GLU A 111 3.29 -18.55 2.77
N ARG A 112 2.51 -18.80 1.70
CA ARG A 112 1.24 -19.52 1.82
C ARG A 112 1.56 -20.86 2.48
N LEU A 113 1.23 -20.99 3.75
CA LEU A 113 1.21 -22.28 4.41
C LEU A 113 0.25 -23.14 3.59
N ALA A 114 0.77 -24.17 2.92
CA ALA A 114 -0.08 -25.15 2.28
C ALA A 114 -1.15 -25.57 3.30
N PRO A 115 -2.43 -25.65 2.92
CA PRO A 115 -3.44 -26.14 3.83
C PRO A 115 -2.92 -27.46 4.39
N ASN A 116 -2.80 -27.52 5.71
CA ASN A 116 -2.48 -28.72 6.43
C ASN A 116 -3.38 -29.84 5.88
N GLU A 117 -2.81 -30.74 5.07
CA GLU A 117 -3.44 -32.01 4.74
C GLU A 117 -3.49 -32.80 6.06
N GLU A 118 -4.46 -32.49 6.92
CA GLU A 118 -4.80 -33.35 8.06
C GLU A 118 -5.43 -34.62 7.50
N LEU A 119 -4.58 -35.63 7.48
CA LEU A 119 -4.78 -37.09 7.45
C LEU A 119 -6.14 -37.59 7.95
#